data_AF-A0A9W7LHU5-F1
#
_entry.id   AF-A0A9W7LHU5-F1
#
_cell.length_a   1.000
_cell.length_b   1.000
_cell.length_c   1.000
_cell.angle_alpha   90.00
_cell.angle_beta   90.00
_cell.angle_gamma   90.00
#
_symmetry.space_group_name_H-M   'P 1'
#
loop_
_entity.id
_entity.type
_entity.pdbx_description
1 polymer ?
#
loop_
_entity_poly.entity_id
_entity_poly.type
_entity_poly.pdbx_seq_one_letter_code
_entity_poly.pdbx_strand_id
1 'polypeptide(L)'
;MEPFDEKPRVMPEYRRWRSMRINDDIPLPDPENNVPVEERLRVDPSEMEIVKHDFKKKYLMMESRLSGLENEKNQLKFGMQSQEREIERLRKGKGKAEEDLNNLRNDYKKLRASAKYAGLGKTSA
;
A
#
# COMPACT_ATOMS: atom_id res chain seq x y z
N MET A 1 -62.36 8.73 -43.67
CA MET A 1 -61.23 8.21 -42.87
C MET A 1 -61.13 9.14 -41.68
N GLU A 2 -61.75 8.76 -40.56
CA GLU A 2 -61.78 9.57 -39.33
C GLU A 2 -60.48 9.38 -38.53
N PRO A 3 -60.08 10.39 -37.72
CA PRO A 3 -58.88 10.35 -36.91
C PRO A 3 -59.11 9.50 -35.65
N PHE A 4 -58.15 8.63 -35.33
CA PHE A 4 -58.11 7.88 -34.08
C PHE A 4 -57.77 8.81 -32.91
N ASP A 5 -58.81 9.33 -32.25
CA ASP A 5 -58.72 9.91 -30.91
C ASP A 5 -58.62 8.77 -29.86
N GLU A 6 -57.42 8.25 -29.65
CA GLU A 6 -57.15 7.33 -28.52
C GLU A 6 -57.02 8.11 -27.21
N LYS A 7 -58.16 8.55 -26.67
CA LYS A 7 -58.28 8.79 -25.22
C LYS A 7 -58.11 7.44 -24.51
N PRO A 8 -57.29 7.32 -23.44
CA PRO A 8 -57.07 6.05 -22.80
C PRO A 8 -58.39 5.55 -22.25
N ARG A 9 -58.85 4.42 -22.80
CA ARG A 9 -60.10 3.75 -22.44
C ARG A 9 -59.93 3.18 -21.02
N VAL A 10 -60.04 4.04 -20.01
CA VAL A 10 -60.09 3.60 -18.62
C VAL A 10 -61.38 2.80 -18.47
N MET A 11 -61.27 1.48 -18.56
CA MET A 11 -62.38 0.54 -18.50
C MET A 11 -63.24 0.85 -17.26
N PRO A 12 -64.55 1.09 -17.42
CA PRO A 12 -65.46 1.29 -16.29
C PRO A 12 -65.40 0.15 -15.27
N GLU A 13 -65.13 -1.08 -15.74
CA GLU A 13 -64.94 -2.24 -14.87
C GLU A 13 -63.71 -2.10 -13.96
N TYR A 14 -62.62 -1.50 -14.44
CA TYR A 14 -61.40 -1.31 -13.65
C TYR A 14 -61.64 -0.34 -12.48
N ARG A 15 -62.37 0.76 -12.70
CA ARG A 15 -62.75 1.67 -11.61
C ARG A 15 -63.64 0.97 -10.59
N ARG A 16 -64.64 0.22 -11.06
CA ARG A 16 -65.58 -0.49 -10.20
C ARG A 16 -64.91 -1.58 -9.37
N TRP A 17 -64.02 -2.36 -9.99
CA TRP A 17 -63.19 -3.36 -9.33
C TRP A 17 -62.31 -2.72 -8.25
N ARG A 18 -61.68 -1.57 -8.55
CA ARG A 18 -60.84 -0.83 -7.59
C ARG A 18 -61.65 -0.26 -6.43
N SER A 19 -62.83 0.32 -6.67
CA SER A 19 -63.70 0.89 -5.64
C SER A 19 -64.26 -0.15 -4.65
N MET A 20 -64.23 -1.43 -5.01
CA MET A 20 -64.63 -2.53 -4.13
C MET A 20 -63.50 -3.05 -3.23
N ARG A 21 -62.25 -2.57 -3.39
CA ARG A 21 -61.13 -2.95 -2.51
C ARG A 21 -61.12 -2.06 -1.28
N ILE A 22 -61.45 -2.65 -0.13
CA ILE A 22 -61.36 -2.02 1.18
C ILE A 22 -59.99 -2.41 1.76
N ASN A 23 -59.16 -1.43 2.14
CA ASN A 23 -57.81 -1.58 2.74
C ASN A 23 -56.65 -1.96 1.80
N ASP A 24 -56.67 -1.59 0.52
CA ASP A 24 -55.44 -1.62 -0.27
C ASP A 24 -54.62 -0.36 0.02
N ASP A 25 -53.65 -0.46 0.93
CA ASP A 25 -52.67 0.59 1.26
C ASP A 25 -51.66 0.87 0.11
N ILE A 26 -51.99 0.46 -1.12
CA ILE A 26 -51.15 0.70 -2.29
C ILE A 26 -51.28 2.19 -2.65
N PRO A 27 -50.22 3.00 -2.47
CA PRO A 27 -50.30 4.43 -2.75
C PRO A 27 -50.65 4.65 -4.22
N LEU A 28 -51.59 5.56 -4.51
CA LEU A 28 -51.75 6.06 -5.88
C LEU A 28 -50.44 6.72 -6.31
N PRO A 29 -49.90 6.42 -7.52
CA PRO A 29 -48.95 7.33 -8.13
C PRO A 29 -49.68 8.67 -8.27
N ASP A 30 -49.27 9.65 -7.48
CA ASP A 30 -49.77 11.02 -7.60
C ASP A 30 -49.45 11.50 -9.03
N PRO A 31 -50.48 11.79 -9.86
CA PRO A 31 -50.29 12.18 -11.25
C PRO A 31 -49.60 13.54 -11.40
N GLU A 32 -49.53 14.35 -10.34
CA GLU A 32 -48.77 15.62 -10.31
C GLU A 32 -47.32 15.43 -9.86
N ASN A 33 -46.99 14.25 -9.34
CA ASN A 33 -45.68 13.94 -8.80
C ASN A 33 -44.78 13.36 -9.91
N ASN A 34 -44.02 14.24 -10.55
CA ASN A 34 -43.06 13.93 -11.62
C ASN A 34 -41.83 13.11 -11.14
N VAL A 35 -41.78 12.66 -9.88
CA VAL A 35 -40.66 11.87 -9.36
C VAL A 35 -40.66 10.48 -10.04
N PRO A 36 -39.59 10.14 -10.78
CA PRO A 36 -39.47 8.87 -11.50
C PRO A 36 -39.56 7.68 -10.53
N VAL A 37 -40.07 6.54 -11.01
CA VAL A 37 -40.32 5.36 -10.17
C VAL A 37 -39.05 4.84 -9.50
N GLU A 38 -37.89 5.04 -10.15
CA GLU A 38 -36.56 4.72 -9.65
C GLU A 38 -36.20 5.50 -8.38
N GLU A 39 -36.60 6.76 -8.30
CA GLU A 39 -36.33 7.61 -7.14
C GLU A 39 -37.28 7.29 -5.98
N ARG A 40 -38.50 6.81 -6.27
CA ARG A 40 -39.44 6.28 -5.26
C ARG A 40 -39.02 4.93 -4.69
N LEU A 41 -38.28 4.14 -5.47
CA LEU A 41 -37.74 2.84 -5.08
C LEU A 41 -36.30 2.94 -4.56
N ARG A 42 -35.75 4.15 -4.44
CA ARG A 42 -34.41 4.37 -3.93
C ARG A 42 -34.37 3.98 -2.46
N VAL A 43 -33.79 2.82 -2.19
CA VAL A 43 -33.60 2.34 -0.83
C VAL A 43 -32.44 3.12 -0.22
N ASP A 44 -32.74 3.98 0.75
CA ASP A 44 -31.71 4.60 1.56
C ASP A 44 -31.03 3.51 2.40
N PRO A 45 -29.70 3.38 2.33
CA PRO A 45 -28.98 2.40 3.13
C PRO A 45 -29.28 2.60 4.61
N SER A 46 -29.54 1.50 5.31
CA SER A 46 -29.66 1.54 6.76
C SER A 46 -28.36 2.05 7.38
N GLU A 47 -28.44 2.75 8.51
CA GLU A 47 -27.27 3.16 9.29
C GLU A 47 -26.30 1.99 9.54
N MET A 48 -26.84 0.79 9.76
CA MET A 48 -26.03 -0.41 9.97
C MET A 48 -25.28 -0.86 8.71
N GLU A 49 -25.86 -0.69 7.52
CA GLU A 49 -25.21 -1.00 6.25
C GLU A 49 -24.08 -0.01 5.95
N ILE A 50 -24.29 1.28 6.25
CA ILE A 50 -23.27 2.33 6.15
C ILE A 50 -22.08 2.01 7.08
N VAL A 51 -22.35 1.72 8.35
CA VAL A 51 -21.31 1.38 9.33
C VAL A 51 -20.52 0.13 8.93
N LYS A 52 -21.20 -0.90 8.40
CA LYS A 52 -20.55 -2.12 7.92
C LYS A 52 -19.59 -1.84 6.77
N HIS A 53 -20.00 -1.00 5.81
CA HIS A 53 -19.16 -0.61 4.70
C HIS A 53 -17.92 0.18 5.18
N ASP A 54 -18.12 1.14 6.08
CA ASP A 54 -17.02 1.94 6.65
C ASP A 54 -16.02 1.09 7.43
N PHE A 55 -16.50 0.12 8.20
CA PHE A 55 -15.64 -0.83 8.89
C PHE A 55 -14.80 -1.64 7.90
N LYS A 56 -15.42 -2.17 6.83
CA LYS A 56 -14.72 -2.92 5.79
C LYS A 56 -13.64 -2.07 5.11
N LYS A 57 -13.95 -0.81 4.80
CA LYS A 57 -12.97 0.13 4.21
C LYS A 57 -11.79 0.37 5.16
N LYS A 58 -12.05 0.62 6.45
CA LYS A 58 -11.00 0.79 7.46
C LYS A 58 -10.15 -0.47 7.61
N TYR A 59 -10.77 -1.65 7.62
CA TYR A 59 -10.07 -2.92 7.73
C TYR A 59 -9.07 -3.12 6.57
N LEU A 60 -9.52 -2.93 5.32
CA LEU A 60 -8.66 -3.06 4.14
C LEU A 60 -7.51 -2.04 4.13
N MET A 61 -7.79 -0.80 4.54
CA MET A 61 -6.76 0.22 4.72
C MET A 61 -5.70 -0.22 5.73
N MET A 62 -6.11 -0.79 6.86
CA MET A 62 -5.19 -1.29 7.90
C MET A 62 -4.39 -2.50 7.42
N GLU A 63 -4.99 -3.45 6.69
CA GLU A 63 -4.27 -4.57 6.09
C GLU A 63 -3.21 -4.10 5.09
N SER A 64 -3.56 -3.14 4.22
CA SER A 64 -2.59 -2.56 3.28
C SER A 64 -1.44 -1.86 4.01
N ARG A 65 -1.73 -1.14 5.11
CA ARG A 65 -0.71 -0.49 5.93
C ARG A 65 0.19 -1.51 6.63
N LEU A 66 -0.38 -2.56 7.20
CA LEU A 66 0.37 -3.64 7.84
C LEU A 66 1.29 -4.35 6.84
N SER A 67 0.78 -4.67 5.64
CA SER A 67 1.60 -5.24 4.58
C SER A 67 2.74 -4.32 4.16
N GLY A 68 2.48 -3.01 4.06
CA GLY A 68 3.52 -2.02 3.76
C GLY A 68 4.62 -1.99 4.82
N LEU A 69 4.24 -1.97 6.11
CA LEU A 69 5.18 -1.97 7.23
C LEU A 69 6.01 -3.26 7.31
N GLU A 70 5.40 -4.42 7.05
CA GLU A 70 6.14 -5.69 7.03
C GLU A 70 7.17 -5.73 5.89
N ASN A 71 6.83 -5.17 4.72
CA ASN A 71 7.76 -5.03 3.61
C ASN A 71 8.93 -4.09 3.96
N GLU A 72 8.65 -2.91 4.54
CA GLU A 72 9.67 -1.96 4.96
C GLU A 72 10.63 -2.57 6.00
N LYS A 73 10.07 -3.23 7.02
CA LYS A 73 10.85 -3.98 8.02
C LYS A 73 11.77 -5.01 7.37
N ASN A 74 11.28 -5.77 6.40
CA ASN A 74 12.08 -6.76 5.69
C ASN A 74 13.22 -6.10 4.88
N GLN A 75 12.94 -5.00 4.17
CA GLN A 75 13.96 -4.25 3.44
C GLN A 75 15.06 -3.72 4.37
N LEU A 76 14.68 -3.13 5.50
CA LEU A 76 15.63 -2.65 6.50
C LEU A 76 16.50 -3.77 7.05
N LYS A 77 15.90 -4.94 7.35
CA LYS A 77 16.63 -6.13 7.80
C LYS A 77 17.68 -6.57 6.76
N PHE A 78 17.31 -6.62 5.48
CA PHE A 78 18.25 -6.94 4.41
C PHE A 78 19.37 -5.90 4.28
N GLY A 79 19.04 -4.61 4.38
CA GLY A 79 20.01 -3.52 4.39
C GLY A 79 21.03 -3.67 5.51
N MET A 80 20.57 -3.95 6.73
CA MET A 80 21.41 -4.17 7.91
C MET A 80 22.37 -5.36 7.69
N GLN A 81 21.86 -6.51 7.23
CA GLN A 81 22.69 -7.68 6.96
C GLN A 81 23.72 -7.44 5.84
N SER A 82 23.39 -6.61 4.85
CA SER A 82 24.33 -6.18 3.82
C SER A 82 25.47 -5.36 4.41
N GLN A 83 25.13 -4.37 5.24
CA GLN A 83 26.12 -3.51 5.92
C GLN A 83 27.01 -4.31 6.88
N GLU A 84 26.46 -5.23 7.67
CA GLU A 84 27.22 -6.12 8.55
C GLU A 84 28.28 -6.92 7.77
N ARG A 85 27.91 -7.47 6.60
CA ARG A 85 28.85 -8.19 5.74
C ARG A 85 29.96 -7.31 5.20
N GLU A 86 29.65 -6.08 4.80
CA GLU A 86 30.67 -5.16 4.30
C GLU A 86 31.62 -4.70 5.41
N ILE A 87 31.11 -4.43 6.61
CA ILE A 87 31.93 -4.10 7.79
C ILE A 87 32.91 -5.24 8.09
N GLU A 88 32.44 -6.49 8.06
CA GLU A 88 33.30 -7.65 8.30
C GLU A 88 34.40 -7.80 7.24
N ARG A 89 34.06 -7.57 5.97
CA ARG A 89 35.03 -7.57 4.87
C ARG A 89 36.10 -6.50 5.06
N LEU A 90 35.69 -5.28 5.43
CA LEU A 90 36.59 -4.17 5.70
C LEU A 90 37.50 -4.44 6.90
N ARG A 91 36.98 -5.04 7.98
CA ARG A 91 37.79 -5.44 9.14
C ARG A 91 38.89 -6.44 8.77
N LYS A 92 38.57 -7.45 7.97
CA LYS A 92 39.56 -8.43 7.48
C LYS A 92 40.62 -7.76 6.60
N GLY A 93 40.19 -6.90 5.67
CA GLY A 93 41.11 -6.15 4.81
C GLY A 93 42.05 -5.25 5.60
N LYS A 94 41.51 -4.51 6.59
CA LYS A 94 42.30 -3.67 7.50
C LYS A 94 43.33 -4.48 8.28
N GLY A 95 42.94 -5.62 8.87
CA GLY A 95 43.85 -6.48 9.62
C GLY A 95 45.02 -6.97 8.77
N LYS A 96 44.75 -7.39 7.53
CA LYS A 96 45.81 -7.80 6.60
C LYS A 96 46.76 -6.65 6.24
N ALA A 97 46.21 -5.47 5.95
CA ALA A 97 47.03 -4.30 5.63
C ALA A 97 47.92 -3.87 6.82
N GLU A 98 47.42 -3.98 8.05
CA GLU A 98 48.19 -3.72 9.27
C GLU A 98 49.32 -4.74 9.47
N GLU A 99 49.06 -6.03 9.21
CA GLU A 99 50.07 -7.08 9.26
C GLU A 99 51.17 -6.85 8.22
N ASP A 100 50.80 -6.59 6.96
CA ASP A 100 51.73 -6.31 5.86
C ASP A 100 52.60 -5.09 6.17
N LEU A 101 52.02 -4.03 6.74
CA LEU A 101 52.75 -2.84 7.17
C LEU A 101 53.73 -3.12 8.30
N ASN A 102 53.35 -3.96 9.27
CA ASN A 102 54.24 -4.36 10.36
C ASN A 102 55.41 -5.21 9.85
N ASN A 103 55.17 -6.12 8.91
CA ASN A 103 56.20 -6.92 8.25
C ASN A 103 57.19 -6.03 7.50
N LEU A 104 56.69 -5.12 6.65
CA LEU A 104 57.51 -4.17 5.91
C LEU A 104 58.35 -3.29 6.85
N ARG A 105 57.77 -2.82 7.96
CA ARG A 105 58.47 -2.05 8.98
C ARG A 105 59.61 -2.85 9.61
N ASN A 106 59.40 -4.14 9.87
CA ASN A 106 60.43 -5.02 10.44
C ASN A 106 61.54 -5.31 9.45
N ASP A 107 61.21 -5.57 8.18
CA ASP A 107 62.21 -5.80 7.14
C ASP A 107 63.05 -4.55 6.86
N TYR A 108 62.43 -3.36 6.85
CA TYR A 108 63.16 -2.10 6.75
C TYR A 108 64.12 -1.89 7.93
N LYS A 109 63.70 -2.19 9.17
CA LYS A 109 64.58 -2.12 10.35
C LYS A 109 65.80 -3.04 10.20
N LYS A 110 65.60 -4.27 9.72
CA LYS A 110 66.69 -5.23 9.47
C LYS A 110 67.63 -4.70 8.40
N LEU A 111 67.11 -4.28 7.24
CA LEU A 111 67.91 -3.75 6.14
C LEU A 111 68.76 -2.54 6.58
N ARG A 112 68.16 -1.61 7.33
CA ARG A 112 68.87 -0.45 7.89
C ARG A 112 69.97 -0.87 8.86
N ALA A 113 69.74 -1.88 9.70
CA ALA A 113 70.77 -2.41 10.58
C ALA A 113 71.92 -3.03 9.77
N SER A 114 71.61 -3.87 8.78
CA SER A 114 72.60 -4.47 7.87
C SER A 114 73.44 -3.42 7.15
N ALA A 115 72.82 -2.36 6.61
CA ALA A 115 73.54 -1.28 5.93
C ALA A 115 74.51 -0.51 6.86
N LYS A 116 74.17 -0.37 8.15
CA LYS A 116 75.07 0.21 9.16
C LYS A 116 76.30 -0.67 9.42
N TYR A 117 76.11 -1.98 9.54
CA TYR A 117 77.21 -2.91 9.80
C TYR A 117 78.13 -3.10 8.58
N ALA A 118 77.59 -2.98 7.37
CA ALA A 118 78.36 -3.07 6.12
C ALA A 118 79.26 -1.84 5.85
N GLY A 119 79.30 -0.83 6.73
CA GLY A 119 80.19 0.34 6.60
C GLY A 119 79.79 1.37 5.54
N LEU A 120 78.69 1.15 4.80
CA LEU A 120 78.20 1.99 3.71
C LEU A 120 77.71 3.41 4.13
N GLY A 121 77.69 3.71 5.43
CA GLY A 121 77.37 5.04 5.96
C GLY A 121 78.57 5.95 6.19
N LYS A 122 79.80 5.48 5.93
CA LYS A 122 81.01 6.31 6.00
C LYS A 122 81.35 6.80 4.59
N THR A 123 80.63 7.80 4.08
CA THR A 123 81.18 8.63 3.01
C THR A 123 82.33 9.43 3.63
N SER A 124 83.56 9.04 3.27
CA SER A 124 84.76 9.81 3.59
C SER A 124 84.64 11.21 2.97
N ALA A 125 85.18 12.20 3.70
CA ALA A 125 85.19 13.63 3.39
C ALA A 125 85.82 13.98 2.04
#